data_AF-A0A3N5Z8G5-F1
#
_entry.id   AF-A0A3N5Z8G5-F1
#
_cell.length_a   1.000
_cell.length_b   1.000
_cell.length_c   1.000
_cell.angle_alpha   90.00
_cell.angle_beta   90.00
_cell.angle_gamma   90.00
#
_symmetry.space_group_name_H-M   'P 1'
#
loop_
_entity.id
_entity.type
_entity.pdbx_description
1 polymer ?
#
loop_
_entity_poly.entity_id
_entity_poly.type
_entity_poly.pdbx_seq_one_letter_code
_entity_poly.pdbx_strand_id
1 'polypeptide(L)'
;ILHDVEEGRLQRRYDAPFQPDYNRDPPPRRDLIPRNAFLTSTSVIASRGCRNRCSFCYLATDGVHTPYAVRAPEDIARQIRADRQPMAVFVDNNLGASRGYLRRLCAALRPLDTIWTAAVTLDVTDDHSLVREMSLAGCAGVFIGFETLNDENLVSARKRSPRAEDYERRVRIFHDHGIQINGSFVVGFDGDRRDVFTTLAQWIDAARLECATFHILTPYPGTPLFRQMEEEGRLLHRNWALYDTTHVVFRPKHMAPEELLLGYEWLYRRLFSHPSIWARRPSAPSEWPAYFAGAYLYKHANWLWPFLIRHRLVHVAWRPLVELARRRHRSTRHRLLRAEPIMLRADMTPTFPSLGTRPAPSPERKCHRELHGPLLSASPSGPAGPSHPARRPAHRGTPPHIPSLPASAPRARGPW
;
A
#
# COMPACT_ATOMS: atom_id res chain seq x y z
N ILE A 1 -33.66 -2.59 -0.39
CA ILE A 1 -32.94 -2.64 0.91
C ILE A 1 -33.62 -1.75 1.95
N LEU A 2 -33.35 -0.43 2.05
CA LEU A 2 -33.90 0.39 3.16
C LEU A 2 -35.43 0.29 3.28
N HIS A 3 -36.13 0.46 2.16
CA HIS A 3 -37.59 0.27 2.09
C HIS A 3 -38.04 -1.16 2.48
N ASP A 4 -37.29 -2.20 2.08
CA ASP A 4 -37.60 -3.58 2.50
C ASP A 4 -37.29 -3.84 3.99
N VAL A 5 -36.46 -3.02 4.64
CA VAL A 5 -36.27 -3.06 6.11
C VAL A 5 -37.49 -2.46 6.79
N GLU A 6 -37.96 -1.30 6.32
CA GLU A 6 -39.17 -0.62 6.82
C GLU A 6 -40.42 -1.48 6.64
N GLU A 7 -40.54 -2.18 5.51
CA GLU A 7 -41.65 -3.09 5.18
C GLU A 7 -41.46 -4.53 5.71
N GLY A 8 -40.38 -4.84 6.44
CA GLY A 8 -40.16 -6.17 7.05
C GLY A 8 -39.94 -7.33 6.08
N ARG A 9 -39.49 -7.05 4.85
CA ARG A 9 -39.45 -7.97 3.70
C ARG A 9 -38.07 -8.06 3.04
N LEU A 10 -37.03 -8.08 3.87
CA LEU A 10 -35.64 -8.25 3.43
C LEU A 10 -35.46 -9.50 2.56
N GLN A 11 -34.86 -9.31 1.39
CA GLN A 11 -34.53 -10.40 0.47
C GLN A 11 -33.24 -11.11 0.88
N ARG A 12 -33.13 -12.42 0.57
CA ARG A 12 -31.92 -13.22 0.86
C ARG A 12 -30.68 -12.76 0.08
N ARG A 13 -30.88 -12.08 -1.06
CA ARG A 13 -29.84 -11.57 -1.94
C ARG A 13 -30.33 -10.27 -2.56
N TYR A 14 -29.44 -9.28 -2.64
CA TYR A 14 -29.65 -8.05 -3.39
C TYR A 14 -28.55 -7.93 -4.42
N ASP A 15 -28.92 -7.94 -5.69
CA ASP A 15 -27.99 -7.72 -6.80
C ASP A 15 -27.89 -6.23 -7.12
N ALA A 16 -26.65 -5.73 -7.20
CA ALA A 16 -26.35 -4.36 -7.58
C ALA A 16 -25.75 -4.37 -9.00
N PRO A 17 -26.55 -4.20 -10.07
CA PRO A 17 -26.09 -4.41 -11.44
C PRO A 17 -25.18 -3.29 -11.98
N PHE A 18 -24.84 -2.29 -11.15
CA PHE A 18 -24.03 -1.10 -11.52
C PHE A 18 -24.50 -0.35 -12.78
N GLN A 19 -25.77 -0.50 -13.17
CA GLN A 19 -26.38 0.09 -14.36
C GLN A 19 -26.64 1.60 -14.30
N PRO A 20 -27.03 2.21 -13.17
CA PRO A 20 -27.24 3.66 -13.12
C PRO A 20 -25.96 4.43 -13.43
N ASP A 21 -26.08 5.49 -14.23
CA ASP A 21 -24.99 6.45 -14.43
C ASP A 21 -24.50 6.98 -13.08
N TYR A 22 -23.20 6.81 -12.81
CA TYR A 22 -22.56 7.20 -11.56
C TYR A 22 -22.66 8.72 -11.27
N ASN A 23 -22.99 9.56 -12.25
CA ASN A 23 -23.30 10.97 -12.03
C ASN A 23 -24.64 11.20 -11.30
N ARG A 24 -25.54 10.20 -11.27
CA ARG A 24 -26.85 10.27 -10.61
C ARG A 24 -26.81 10.01 -9.11
N ASP A 25 -25.74 9.38 -8.60
CA ASP A 25 -25.55 9.19 -7.16
C ASP A 25 -25.56 10.55 -6.41
N PRO A 26 -26.15 10.64 -5.20
CA PRO A 26 -26.01 11.82 -4.37
C PRO A 26 -24.54 11.96 -3.90
N PRO A 27 -24.01 13.19 -3.74
CA PRO A 27 -22.71 13.38 -3.10
C PRO A 27 -22.77 12.89 -1.64
N PRO A 28 -21.66 12.34 -1.08
CA PRO A 28 -21.63 11.90 0.32
C PRO A 28 -22.00 13.02 1.29
N ARG A 29 -22.88 12.72 2.26
CA ARG A 29 -23.33 13.61 3.34
C ARG A 29 -22.22 13.86 4.38
N ARG A 30 -21.14 14.52 3.95
CA ARG A 30 -19.97 14.89 4.79
C ARG A 30 -20.33 15.86 5.92
N ASP A 31 -21.48 16.53 5.83
CA ASP A 31 -22.07 17.34 6.90
C ASP A 31 -22.46 16.52 8.16
N LEU A 32 -22.72 15.22 8.01
CA LEU A 32 -23.00 14.32 9.14
C LEU A 32 -21.72 13.88 9.89
N ILE A 33 -20.53 14.18 9.36
CA ILE A 33 -19.25 13.72 9.92
C ILE A 33 -18.71 14.77 10.90
N PRO A 34 -18.42 14.42 12.17
CA PRO A 34 -17.83 15.35 13.13
C PRO A 34 -16.38 15.70 12.74
N ARG A 35 -16.21 16.80 11.98
CA ARG A 35 -14.93 17.19 11.35
C ARG A 35 -13.74 17.22 12.30
N ASN A 36 -13.96 17.53 13.58
CA ASN A 36 -12.90 17.60 14.60
C ASN A 36 -12.32 16.22 15.01
N ALA A 37 -13.07 15.14 14.77
CA ALA A 37 -12.67 13.77 15.10
C ALA A 37 -11.74 13.11 14.04
N PHE A 38 -11.55 13.72 12.86
CA PHE A 38 -10.80 13.13 11.75
C PHE A 38 -9.63 14.02 11.31
N LEU A 39 -8.52 13.40 10.87
CA LEU A 39 -7.38 14.13 10.29
C LEU A 39 -7.80 14.90 9.02
N THR A 40 -8.59 14.25 8.16
CA THR A 40 -9.18 14.84 6.96
C THR A 40 -10.68 14.54 6.91
N SER A 41 -11.52 15.55 6.65
CA SER A 41 -12.98 15.38 6.52
C SER A 41 -13.49 15.31 5.07
N THR A 42 -12.66 15.68 4.09
CA THR A 42 -12.99 15.69 2.66
C THR A 42 -12.53 14.42 1.94
N SER A 43 -13.12 13.28 2.26
CA SER A 43 -12.95 12.05 1.46
C SER A 43 -13.82 12.13 0.20
N VAL A 44 -13.23 11.90 -0.97
CA VAL A 44 -13.89 12.04 -2.29
C VAL A 44 -13.67 10.76 -3.09
N ILE A 45 -14.64 10.40 -3.93
CA ILE A 45 -14.58 9.28 -4.87
C ILE A 45 -14.85 9.85 -6.25
N ALA A 46 -13.87 9.78 -7.15
CA ALA A 46 -13.99 10.26 -8.53
C ALA A 46 -14.34 9.12 -9.50
N SER A 47 -13.98 7.89 -9.14
CA SER A 47 -14.17 6.67 -9.93
C SER A 47 -14.45 5.46 -9.05
N ARG A 48 -15.13 4.46 -9.63
CA ARG A 48 -15.43 3.17 -9.01
C ARG A 48 -14.74 2.04 -9.76
N GLY A 49 -14.52 0.92 -9.07
CA GLY A 49 -13.79 -0.23 -9.60
C GLY A 49 -12.29 0.05 -9.82
N CYS A 50 -11.66 -0.76 -10.65
CA CYS A 50 -10.29 -0.55 -11.13
C CYS A 50 -10.14 -1.28 -12.49
N ARG A 51 -9.27 -0.78 -13.37
CA ARG A 51 -8.93 -1.48 -14.63
C ARG A 51 -7.90 -2.59 -14.44
N ASN A 52 -7.18 -2.59 -13.32
CA ASN A 52 -6.25 -3.65 -12.94
C ASN A 52 -7.00 -4.79 -12.23
N ARG A 53 -6.54 -6.04 -12.45
CA ARG A 53 -7.06 -7.26 -11.82
C ARG A 53 -5.89 -8.07 -11.23
N CYS A 54 -5.16 -7.48 -10.29
CA CYS A 54 -4.06 -8.15 -9.59
C CYS A 54 -4.58 -9.38 -8.83
N SER A 55 -3.88 -10.51 -8.89
CA SER A 55 -4.36 -11.81 -8.39
C SER A 55 -4.66 -11.86 -6.89
N PHE A 56 -4.03 -10.99 -6.10
CA PHE A 56 -4.18 -10.85 -4.66
C PHE A 56 -5.23 -9.79 -4.24
N CYS A 57 -5.69 -8.96 -5.17
CA CYS A 57 -6.61 -7.87 -4.86
C CYS A 57 -8.05 -8.43 -4.71
N TYR A 58 -8.80 -7.96 -3.71
CA TYR A 58 -10.21 -8.34 -3.53
C TYR A 58 -11.11 -7.96 -4.73
N LEU A 59 -10.68 -7.01 -5.58
CA LEU A 59 -11.36 -6.74 -6.86
C LEU A 59 -11.18 -7.87 -7.89
N ALA A 60 -10.31 -8.85 -7.66
CA ALA A 60 -10.18 -10.05 -8.48
C ALA A 60 -10.98 -11.24 -7.93
N THR A 61 -11.73 -11.08 -6.83
CA THR A 61 -12.60 -12.14 -6.30
C THR A 61 -13.66 -12.55 -7.32
N ASP A 62 -13.85 -13.85 -7.50
CA ASP A 62 -14.84 -14.40 -8.43
C ASP A 62 -16.25 -13.86 -8.14
N GLY A 63 -17.00 -13.53 -9.20
CA GLY A 63 -18.33 -12.93 -9.10
C GLY A 63 -18.34 -11.43 -8.74
N VAL A 64 -17.23 -10.84 -8.29
CA VAL A 64 -17.14 -9.40 -7.98
C VAL A 64 -16.86 -8.58 -9.25
N HIS A 65 -17.93 -8.17 -9.93
CA HIS A 65 -17.83 -7.31 -11.12
C HIS A 65 -18.23 -5.86 -10.84
N THR A 66 -17.32 -5.09 -10.24
CA THR A 66 -17.41 -3.62 -10.22
C THR A 66 -16.88 -3.06 -11.55
N PRO A 67 -17.71 -2.41 -12.40
CA PRO A 67 -17.26 -1.77 -13.62
C PRO A 67 -16.43 -0.51 -13.32
N TYR A 68 -15.56 -0.13 -14.24
CA TYR A 68 -14.84 1.14 -14.13
C TYR A 68 -15.72 2.30 -14.59
N ALA A 69 -16.35 2.98 -13.63
CA ALA A 69 -17.17 4.16 -13.85
C ALA A 69 -16.50 5.42 -13.28
N VAL A 70 -16.71 6.57 -13.90
CA VAL A 70 -16.16 7.87 -13.46
C VAL A 70 -17.28 8.90 -13.32
N ARG A 71 -17.11 9.84 -12.39
CA ARG A 71 -18.00 10.98 -12.15
C ARG A 71 -17.47 12.22 -12.88
N ALA A 72 -18.35 13.15 -13.25
CA ALA A 72 -17.99 14.39 -13.92
C ALA A 72 -16.93 15.18 -13.12
N PRO A 73 -15.78 15.56 -13.73
CA PRO A 73 -14.74 16.37 -13.08
C PRO A 73 -15.27 17.64 -12.40
N GLU A 74 -16.25 18.28 -13.02
CA GLU A 74 -16.87 19.52 -12.59
C GLU A 74 -17.70 19.31 -11.31
N ASP A 75 -18.35 18.16 -11.18
CA ASP A 75 -19.05 17.77 -9.95
C ASP A 75 -18.06 17.47 -8.82
N ILE A 76 -16.95 16.79 -9.11
CA ILE A 76 -15.89 16.55 -8.12
C ILE A 76 -15.29 17.87 -7.63
N ALA A 77 -15.00 18.81 -8.53
CA ALA A 77 -14.55 20.15 -8.18
C ALA A 77 -15.61 20.95 -7.39
N ARG A 78 -16.90 20.81 -7.73
CA ARG A 78 -18.02 21.39 -6.97
C ARG A 78 -18.08 20.84 -5.55
N GLN A 79 -17.96 19.51 -5.38
CA GLN A 79 -17.96 18.84 -4.08
C GLN A 79 -16.80 19.33 -3.18
N ILE A 80 -15.58 19.38 -3.72
CA ILE A 80 -14.39 19.83 -2.97
C ILE A 80 -14.51 21.31 -2.57
N ARG A 81 -14.97 22.17 -3.50
CA ARG A 81 -15.21 23.60 -3.23
C ARG A 81 -16.27 23.80 -2.14
N ALA A 82 -17.34 23.00 -2.14
CA ALA A 82 -18.42 23.09 -1.18
C ALA A 82 -17.99 22.70 0.25
N ASP A 83 -17.03 21.79 0.41
CA ASP A 83 -16.58 21.29 1.71
C ASP A 83 -15.68 22.28 2.48
N ARG A 84 -15.15 23.30 1.77
CA ARG A 84 -14.35 24.42 2.31
C ARG A 84 -13.12 24.01 3.13
N GLN A 85 -12.55 22.83 2.87
CA GLN A 85 -11.33 22.36 3.53
C GLN A 85 -10.07 22.69 2.72
N PRO A 86 -8.90 22.85 3.38
CA PRO A 86 -7.62 23.06 2.69
C PRO A 86 -7.10 21.82 1.94
N MET A 87 -7.65 20.63 2.25
CA MET A 87 -7.21 19.34 1.69
C MET A 87 -8.38 18.41 1.37
N ALA A 88 -8.24 17.63 0.29
CA ALA A 88 -9.08 16.48 -0.06
C ALA A 88 -8.27 15.19 -0.20
N VAL A 89 -8.93 14.03 -0.01
CA VAL A 89 -8.34 12.71 -0.20
C VAL A 89 -9.22 11.91 -1.14
N PHE A 90 -8.69 11.51 -2.28
CA PHE A 90 -9.33 10.56 -3.18
C PHE A 90 -9.14 9.15 -2.63
N VAL A 91 -10.25 8.46 -2.36
CA VAL A 91 -10.27 7.06 -1.88
C VAL A 91 -10.58 6.06 -3.01
N ASP A 92 -10.44 6.51 -4.25
CA ASP A 92 -10.38 5.71 -5.47
C ASP A 92 -9.31 4.61 -5.40
N ASN A 93 -9.62 3.41 -5.92
CA ASN A 93 -8.64 2.30 -5.97
C ASN A 93 -7.41 2.62 -6.84
N ASN A 94 -7.60 3.41 -7.90
CA ASN A 94 -6.55 3.94 -8.76
C ASN A 94 -7.12 5.12 -9.55
N LEU A 95 -6.92 6.35 -9.07
CA LEU A 95 -7.35 7.58 -9.74
C LEU A 95 -6.67 7.73 -11.13
N GLY A 96 -5.47 7.16 -11.28
CA GLY A 96 -4.70 7.11 -12.52
C GLY A 96 -5.20 6.11 -13.57
N ALA A 97 -6.19 5.26 -13.27
CA ALA A 97 -6.65 4.20 -14.16
C ALA A 97 -7.18 4.68 -15.53
N SER A 98 -7.48 5.97 -15.68
CA SER A 98 -7.69 6.61 -16.97
C SER A 98 -6.96 7.95 -17.03
N ARG A 99 -5.81 7.98 -17.71
CA ARG A 99 -4.99 9.20 -17.91
C ARG A 99 -5.81 10.36 -18.48
N GLY A 100 -6.64 10.09 -19.50
CA GLY A 100 -7.53 11.09 -20.09
C GLY A 100 -8.63 11.61 -19.16
N TYR A 101 -9.10 10.80 -18.20
CA TYR A 101 -9.99 11.28 -17.13
C TYR A 101 -9.23 12.14 -16.11
N LEU A 102 -8.06 11.66 -15.66
CA LEU A 102 -7.22 12.37 -14.69
C LEU A 102 -6.80 13.76 -15.21
N ARG A 103 -6.53 13.92 -16.51
CA ARG A 103 -6.30 15.23 -17.14
C ARG A 103 -7.48 16.19 -16.99
N ARG A 104 -8.70 15.73 -17.30
CA ARG A 104 -9.92 16.56 -17.13
C ARG A 104 -10.19 16.89 -15.66
N LEU A 105 -9.94 15.93 -14.76
CA LEU A 105 -10.01 16.16 -13.32
C LEU A 105 -8.99 17.21 -12.87
N CYS A 106 -7.73 17.13 -13.33
CA CYS A 106 -6.72 18.14 -13.04
C CYS A 106 -7.13 19.53 -13.56
N ALA A 107 -7.71 19.61 -14.76
CA ALA A 107 -8.23 20.87 -15.30
C ALA A 107 -9.36 21.46 -14.43
N ALA A 108 -10.31 20.64 -13.97
CA ALA A 108 -11.41 21.07 -13.11
C ALA A 108 -10.97 21.46 -11.68
N LEU A 109 -9.90 20.84 -11.17
CA LEU A 109 -9.34 21.12 -9.83
C LEU A 109 -8.35 22.28 -9.81
N ARG A 110 -7.66 22.59 -10.92
CA ARG A 110 -6.64 23.66 -11.02
C ARG A 110 -7.11 25.06 -10.57
N PRO A 111 -8.37 25.50 -10.76
CA PRO A 111 -8.86 26.76 -10.20
C PRO A 111 -9.02 26.75 -8.67
N LEU A 112 -8.99 25.58 -8.03
CA LEU A 112 -9.02 25.44 -6.58
C LEU A 112 -7.63 25.68 -5.98
N ASP A 113 -7.64 26.18 -4.76
CA ASP A 113 -6.47 26.33 -3.88
C ASP A 113 -6.55 25.28 -2.75
N THR A 114 -6.93 24.06 -3.11
CA THR A 114 -7.10 22.91 -2.22
C THR A 114 -6.11 21.83 -2.64
N ILE A 115 -5.27 21.38 -1.72
CA ILE A 115 -4.36 20.27 -2.00
C ILE A 115 -5.10 18.94 -1.96
N TRP A 116 -4.60 17.93 -2.66
CA TRP A 116 -5.18 16.59 -2.62
C TRP A 116 -4.13 15.48 -2.67
N THR A 117 -4.53 14.32 -2.17
CA THR A 117 -3.82 13.06 -2.31
C THR A 117 -4.71 11.99 -2.92
N ALA A 118 -4.10 10.98 -3.57
CA ALA A 118 -4.80 9.90 -4.24
C ALA A 118 -3.96 8.63 -4.30
N ALA A 119 -4.60 7.46 -4.41
CA ALA A 119 -3.94 6.25 -4.87
C ALA A 119 -3.82 6.26 -6.40
N VAL A 120 -2.62 5.99 -6.92
CA VAL A 120 -2.36 5.85 -8.36
C VAL A 120 -1.44 4.66 -8.63
N THR A 121 -1.52 4.09 -9.83
CA THR A 121 -0.46 3.20 -10.34
C THR A 121 0.68 4.04 -10.90
N LEU A 122 1.91 3.53 -10.82
CA LEU A 122 3.13 4.25 -11.21
C LEU A 122 3.17 4.62 -12.70
N ASP A 123 2.37 3.96 -13.54
CA ASP A 123 2.27 4.17 -14.99
C ASP A 123 1.77 5.57 -15.39
N VAL A 124 1.18 6.35 -14.47
CA VAL A 124 0.89 7.79 -14.72
C VAL A 124 2.15 8.59 -15.07
N THR A 125 3.33 8.10 -14.68
CA THR A 125 4.65 8.69 -15.01
C THR A 125 5.15 8.38 -16.42
N ASP A 126 4.48 7.52 -17.19
CA ASP A 126 4.76 7.35 -18.63
C ASP A 126 4.54 8.66 -19.41
N ASP A 127 3.66 9.52 -18.90
CA ASP A 127 3.37 10.84 -19.45
C ASP A 127 3.82 11.91 -18.45
N HIS A 128 5.02 12.44 -18.64
CA HIS A 128 5.62 13.41 -17.72
C HIS A 128 4.77 14.68 -17.56
N SER A 129 4.03 15.06 -18.59
CA SER A 129 3.16 16.25 -18.57
C SER A 129 1.90 16.04 -17.72
N LEU A 130 1.41 14.79 -17.60
CA LEU A 130 0.32 14.44 -16.68
C LEU A 130 0.73 14.67 -15.22
N VAL A 131 1.94 14.29 -14.83
CA VAL A 131 2.46 14.52 -13.47
C VAL A 131 2.58 16.03 -13.17
N ARG A 132 3.00 16.83 -14.16
CA ARG A 132 2.99 18.29 -14.05
C ARG A 132 1.57 18.85 -13.88
N GLU A 133 0.59 18.33 -14.60
CA GLU A 133 -0.82 18.73 -14.45
C GLU A 133 -1.40 18.35 -13.09
N MET A 134 -1.09 17.16 -12.57
CA MET A 134 -1.45 16.74 -11.22
C MET A 134 -0.94 17.75 -10.18
N SER A 135 0.35 18.12 -10.24
CA SER A 135 0.94 19.12 -9.34
C SER A 135 0.29 20.50 -9.51
N LEU A 136 0.14 21.00 -10.74
CA LEU A 136 -0.54 22.28 -10.97
C LEU A 136 -2.01 22.30 -10.50
N ALA A 137 -2.65 21.13 -10.40
CA ALA A 137 -4.03 20.94 -9.99
C ALA A 137 -4.26 20.70 -8.49
N GLY A 138 -3.22 20.72 -7.65
CA GLY A 138 -3.35 20.52 -6.20
C GLY A 138 -2.73 19.23 -5.67
N CYS A 139 -2.18 18.34 -6.50
CA CYS A 139 -1.58 17.10 -6.01
C CYS A 139 -0.39 17.40 -5.09
N ALA A 140 -0.52 17.03 -3.81
CA ALA A 140 0.55 17.19 -2.82
C ALA A 140 1.24 15.86 -2.50
N GLY A 141 0.58 14.72 -2.74
CA GLY A 141 1.18 13.41 -2.58
C GLY A 141 0.33 12.28 -3.15
N VAL A 142 0.96 11.15 -3.41
CA VAL A 142 0.34 9.95 -3.97
C VAL A 142 0.66 8.71 -3.14
N PHE A 143 -0.30 7.81 -3.06
CA PHE A 143 -0.09 6.43 -2.60
C PHE A 143 0.18 5.57 -3.83
N ILE A 144 1.36 4.96 -3.90
CA ILE A 144 1.78 4.15 -5.05
C ILE A 144 1.96 2.71 -4.60
N GLY A 145 1.14 1.81 -5.12
CA GLY A 145 1.43 0.38 -5.07
C GLY A 145 2.62 0.06 -5.96
N PHE A 146 3.81 -0.03 -5.38
CA PHE A 146 4.97 -0.67 -6.01
C PHE A 146 4.89 -2.19 -5.85
N GLU A 147 4.31 -2.64 -4.73
CA GLU A 147 4.21 -4.00 -4.19
C GLU A 147 5.57 -4.68 -3.93
N THR A 148 6.48 -4.71 -4.88
CA THR A 148 7.67 -5.54 -4.84
C THR A 148 8.77 -4.95 -5.73
N LEU A 149 10.03 -5.27 -5.42
CA LEU A 149 11.20 -4.92 -6.24
C LEU A 149 11.64 -6.07 -7.17
N ASN A 150 10.88 -7.17 -7.20
CA ASN A 150 11.12 -8.30 -8.10
C ASN A 150 10.03 -8.33 -9.20
N ASP A 151 10.44 -8.22 -10.46
CA ASP A 151 9.53 -8.24 -11.61
C ASP A 151 8.78 -9.58 -11.77
N GLU A 152 9.34 -10.71 -11.34
CA GLU A 152 8.66 -12.03 -11.36
C GLU A 152 7.44 -12.04 -10.44
N ASN A 153 7.54 -11.36 -9.29
CA ASN A 153 6.43 -11.17 -8.37
C ASN A 153 5.35 -10.25 -8.99
N LEU A 154 5.71 -9.22 -9.76
CA LEU A 154 4.73 -8.38 -10.47
C LEU A 154 3.96 -9.18 -11.54
N VAL A 155 4.68 -9.99 -12.31
CA VAL A 155 4.12 -10.83 -13.38
C VAL A 155 3.18 -11.90 -12.81
N SER A 156 3.63 -12.66 -11.80
CA SER A 156 2.79 -13.66 -11.12
C SER A 156 1.58 -13.04 -10.41
N ALA A 157 1.74 -11.84 -9.82
CA ALA A 157 0.65 -11.05 -9.27
C ALA A 157 -0.32 -10.47 -10.32
N ARG A 158 -0.01 -10.60 -11.62
CA ARG A 158 -0.74 -9.98 -12.75
C ARG A 158 -0.90 -8.46 -12.62
N LYS A 159 0.02 -7.80 -11.91
CA LYS A 159 -0.03 -6.36 -11.71
C LYS A 159 0.58 -5.65 -12.92
N ARG A 160 -0.24 -4.83 -13.59
CA ARG A 160 0.23 -3.92 -14.64
C ARG A 160 0.88 -2.71 -13.98
N SER A 161 2.21 -2.72 -13.93
CA SER A 161 3.08 -1.67 -13.41
C SER A 161 4.32 -1.59 -14.31
N PRO A 162 5.04 -0.44 -14.35
CA PRO A 162 6.41 -0.43 -14.81
C PRO A 162 7.28 -1.43 -14.04
N ARG A 163 8.43 -1.79 -14.61
CA ARG A 163 9.43 -2.67 -13.96
C ARG A 163 10.08 -2.01 -12.76
N ALA A 164 10.61 -2.82 -11.84
CA ALA A 164 11.31 -2.34 -10.65
C ALA A 164 12.55 -1.47 -10.97
N GLU A 165 13.28 -1.78 -12.05
CA GLU A 165 14.43 -0.98 -12.55
C GLU A 165 14.06 0.49 -12.83
N ASP A 166 12.81 0.73 -13.18
CA ASP A 166 12.27 2.04 -13.55
C ASP A 166 11.86 2.89 -12.32
N TYR A 167 11.73 2.27 -11.15
CA TYR A 167 11.06 2.88 -9.99
C TYR A 167 11.76 4.14 -9.49
N GLU A 168 13.08 4.15 -9.35
CA GLU A 168 13.80 5.35 -8.88
C GLU A 168 13.66 6.53 -9.85
N ARG A 169 13.69 6.29 -11.16
CA ARG A 169 13.48 7.34 -12.16
C ARG A 169 12.08 7.93 -12.01
N ARG A 170 11.08 7.09 -11.82
CA ARG A 170 9.67 7.48 -11.71
C ARG A 170 9.32 8.10 -10.35
N VAL A 171 10.06 7.77 -9.29
CA VAL A 171 10.03 8.48 -8.01
C VAL A 171 10.55 9.92 -8.18
N ARG A 172 11.70 10.12 -8.85
CA ARG A 172 12.25 11.46 -9.12
C ARG A 172 11.25 12.35 -9.88
N ILE A 173 10.56 11.80 -10.88
CA ILE A 173 9.48 12.48 -11.62
C ILE A 173 8.44 13.15 -10.71
N PHE A 174 7.99 12.49 -9.64
CA PHE A 174 7.05 13.09 -8.68
C PHE A 174 7.72 14.16 -7.81
N HIS A 175 8.93 13.87 -7.30
CA HIS A 175 9.68 14.79 -6.43
C HIS A 175 10.03 16.11 -7.14
N ASP A 176 10.41 16.07 -8.43
CA ASP A 176 10.69 17.27 -9.23
C ASP A 176 9.46 18.18 -9.36
N HIS A 177 8.27 17.56 -9.43
CA HIS A 177 6.96 18.21 -9.39
C HIS A 177 6.43 18.51 -7.98
N GLY A 178 7.21 18.23 -6.93
CA GLY A 178 6.85 18.45 -5.52
C GLY A 178 5.68 17.61 -5.01
N ILE A 179 5.43 16.48 -5.64
CA ILE A 179 4.45 15.47 -5.21
C ILE A 179 5.19 14.44 -4.34
N GLN A 180 4.71 14.24 -3.12
CA GLN A 180 5.25 13.25 -2.18
C GLN A 180 4.77 11.84 -2.48
N ILE A 181 5.48 10.81 -2.00
CA ILE A 181 5.12 9.41 -2.20
C ILE A 181 4.99 8.68 -0.85
N ASN A 182 3.84 8.04 -0.64
CA ASN A 182 3.72 6.90 0.26
C ASN A 182 3.79 5.62 -0.59
N GLY A 183 4.90 4.89 -0.49
CA GLY A 183 5.10 3.64 -1.24
C GLY A 183 4.46 2.45 -0.55
N SER A 184 3.58 1.74 -1.24
CA SER A 184 2.98 0.49 -0.75
C SER A 184 3.74 -0.72 -1.26
N PHE A 185 4.10 -1.59 -0.34
CA PHE A 185 4.84 -2.84 -0.58
C PHE A 185 4.15 -4.01 0.09
N VAL A 186 4.19 -5.15 -0.57
CA VAL A 186 3.61 -6.42 -0.15
C VAL A 186 4.75 -7.44 -0.04
N VAL A 187 4.91 -8.06 1.12
CA VAL A 187 5.93 -9.08 1.40
C VAL A 187 5.30 -10.46 1.56
N GLY A 188 6.05 -11.49 1.18
CA GLY A 188 5.60 -12.89 1.20
C GLY A 188 5.11 -13.39 -0.16
N PHE A 189 5.45 -12.73 -1.26
CA PHE A 189 5.29 -13.32 -2.59
C PHE A 189 6.14 -14.58 -2.76
N ASP A 190 5.79 -15.39 -3.74
CA ASP A 190 6.45 -16.69 -3.97
C ASP A 190 7.92 -16.57 -4.34
N GLY A 191 8.34 -15.47 -4.99
CA GLY A 191 9.74 -15.16 -5.27
C GLY A 191 10.48 -14.43 -4.14
N ASP A 192 9.81 -14.08 -3.03
CA ASP A 192 10.45 -13.37 -1.92
C ASP A 192 11.33 -14.32 -1.10
N ARG A 193 12.57 -13.88 -0.83
CA ARG A 193 13.54 -14.55 0.04
C ARG A 193 13.83 -13.67 1.26
N ARG A 194 14.58 -14.20 2.24
CA ARG A 194 14.81 -13.53 3.55
C ARG A 194 15.49 -12.16 3.44
N ASP A 195 16.20 -11.89 2.35
CA ASP A 195 16.85 -10.61 2.04
C ASP A 195 15.87 -9.52 1.55
N VAL A 196 14.64 -9.89 1.17
CA VAL A 196 13.63 -8.94 0.65
C VAL A 196 13.41 -7.75 1.60
N PHE A 197 13.41 -7.98 2.91
CA PHE A 197 13.20 -6.94 3.92
C PHE A 197 14.36 -5.92 3.89
N THR A 198 15.61 -6.39 3.87
CA THR A 198 16.79 -5.53 3.81
C THR A 198 16.87 -4.77 2.48
N THR A 199 16.58 -5.44 1.36
CA THR A 199 16.58 -4.83 0.02
C THR A 199 15.52 -3.74 -0.10
N LEU A 200 14.29 -4.01 0.36
CA LEU A 200 13.21 -3.01 0.43
C LEU A 200 13.60 -1.80 1.29
N ALA A 201 14.11 -2.02 2.51
CA ALA A 201 14.48 -0.93 3.41
C ALA A 201 15.61 -0.04 2.84
N GLN A 202 16.62 -0.64 2.21
CA GLN A 202 17.72 0.08 1.55
C GLN A 202 17.22 0.89 0.35
N TRP A 203 16.36 0.29 -0.49
CA TRP A 203 15.78 0.95 -1.65
C TRP A 203 14.87 2.13 -1.24
N ILE A 204 14.04 1.97 -0.20
CA ILE A 204 13.17 3.05 0.30
C ILE A 204 13.99 4.23 0.85
N ASP A 205 15.11 3.96 1.52
CA ASP A 205 16.07 4.99 1.94
C ASP A 205 16.72 5.70 0.74
N ALA A 206 17.18 4.95 -0.26
CA ALA A 206 17.85 5.48 -1.46
C ALA A 206 16.91 6.31 -2.36
N ALA A 207 15.69 5.82 -2.59
CA ALA A 207 14.63 6.50 -3.34
C ALA A 207 14.07 7.73 -2.60
N ARG A 208 14.35 7.88 -1.29
CA ARG A 208 13.87 8.95 -0.41
C ARG A 208 12.35 9.10 -0.39
N LEU A 209 11.62 7.98 -0.34
CA LEU A 209 10.16 8.05 -0.14
C LEU A 209 9.85 8.69 1.22
N GLU A 210 8.88 9.59 1.31
CA GLU A 210 8.57 10.23 2.60
C GLU A 210 7.90 9.27 3.58
N CYS A 211 7.15 8.29 3.09
CA CYS A 211 6.65 7.17 3.87
C CYS A 211 6.60 5.89 3.05
N ALA A 212 6.50 4.75 3.73
CA ALA A 212 6.13 3.48 3.13
C ALA A 212 5.08 2.78 4.00
N THR A 213 4.21 2.02 3.35
CA THR A 213 3.21 1.15 3.98
C THR A 213 3.54 -0.28 3.56
N PHE A 214 3.71 -1.16 4.54
CA PHE A 214 4.01 -2.57 4.32
C PHE A 214 2.77 -3.41 4.61
N HIS A 215 2.59 -4.46 3.83
CA HIS A 215 1.51 -5.44 3.92
C HIS A 215 2.08 -6.85 3.81
N ILE A 216 1.56 -7.79 4.59
CA ILE A 216 1.75 -9.22 4.34
C ILE A 216 0.78 -9.65 3.24
N LEU A 217 1.29 -10.40 2.26
CA LEU A 217 0.51 -10.94 1.15
C LEU A 217 -0.69 -11.74 1.69
N THR A 218 -1.91 -11.26 1.45
CA THR A 218 -3.12 -11.83 2.03
C THR A 218 -3.98 -12.47 0.94
N PRO A 219 -4.12 -13.82 0.92
CA PRO A 219 -4.99 -14.51 -0.02
C PRO A 219 -6.46 -14.29 0.34
N TYR A 220 -7.12 -13.24 -0.15
CA TYR A 220 -8.53 -13.01 0.16
C TYR A 220 -9.45 -14.09 -0.45
N PRO A 221 -10.48 -14.59 0.25
CA PRO A 221 -11.39 -15.63 -0.26
C PRO A 221 -11.94 -15.32 -1.65
N GLY A 222 -11.94 -16.35 -2.50
CA GLY A 222 -12.40 -16.28 -3.89
C GLY A 222 -11.48 -15.50 -4.86
N THR A 223 -10.36 -14.93 -4.40
CA THR A 223 -9.34 -14.38 -5.31
C THR A 223 -8.55 -15.51 -6.01
N PRO A 224 -7.93 -15.24 -7.17
CA PRO A 224 -7.00 -16.17 -7.81
C PRO A 224 -5.86 -16.62 -6.88
N LEU A 225 -5.32 -15.70 -6.05
CA LEU A 225 -4.28 -16.06 -5.08
C LEU A 225 -4.77 -17.05 -4.02
N PHE A 226 -6.00 -16.88 -3.51
CA PHE A 226 -6.56 -17.80 -2.53
C PHE A 226 -6.74 -19.21 -3.08
N ARG A 227 -7.27 -19.34 -4.32
CA ARG A 227 -7.34 -20.64 -4.99
C ARG A 227 -5.97 -21.29 -5.13
N GLN A 228 -4.97 -20.56 -5.64
CA GLN A 228 -3.61 -21.07 -5.76
C GLN A 228 -3.06 -21.57 -4.41
N MET A 229 -3.20 -20.78 -3.33
CA MET A 229 -2.71 -21.19 -2.00
C MET A 229 -3.52 -22.32 -1.35
N GLU A 230 -4.80 -22.47 -1.72
CA GLU A 230 -5.67 -23.57 -1.29
C GLU A 230 -5.30 -24.88 -2.01
N GLU A 231 -5.11 -24.82 -3.34
CA GLU A 231 -4.66 -25.91 -4.20
C GLU A 231 -3.23 -26.38 -3.84
N GLU A 232 -2.32 -25.44 -3.53
CA GLU A 232 -0.97 -25.75 -3.05
C GLU A 232 -0.94 -26.20 -1.57
N GLY A 233 -2.07 -26.24 -0.86
CA GLY A 233 -2.13 -26.67 0.56
C GLY A 233 -1.37 -25.76 1.54
N ARG A 234 -1.24 -24.46 1.20
CA ARG A 234 -0.42 -23.47 1.93
C ARG A 234 -1.18 -22.60 2.91
N LEU A 235 -2.51 -22.54 2.85
CA LEU A 235 -3.33 -21.80 3.83
C LEU A 235 -3.16 -22.39 5.24
N LEU A 236 -2.86 -21.56 6.24
CA LEU A 236 -2.66 -22.00 7.62
C LEU A 236 -3.99 -22.23 8.36
N HIS A 237 -5.00 -21.41 8.05
CA HIS A 237 -6.33 -21.47 8.64
C HIS A 237 -7.33 -20.70 7.77
N ARG A 238 -8.64 -20.79 8.04
CA ARG A 238 -9.68 -19.95 7.42
C ARG A 238 -10.35 -18.96 8.42
N ASN A 239 -9.60 -18.50 9.41
CA ASN A 239 -10.07 -17.46 10.33
C ASN A 239 -10.01 -16.07 9.67
N TRP A 240 -11.12 -15.62 9.09
CA TRP A 240 -11.20 -14.37 8.33
C TRP A 240 -10.85 -13.11 9.13
N ALA A 241 -10.94 -13.15 10.46
CA ALA A 241 -10.54 -12.03 11.31
C ALA A 241 -9.03 -11.71 11.25
N LEU A 242 -8.21 -12.63 10.73
CA LEU A 242 -6.77 -12.48 10.56
C LEU A 242 -6.36 -12.13 9.12
N TYR A 243 -7.31 -11.93 8.20
CA TYR A 243 -7.03 -11.58 6.80
C TYR A 243 -6.95 -10.05 6.65
N ASP A 244 -6.06 -9.42 7.41
CA ASP A 244 -5.99 -7.97 7.63
C ASP A 244 -4.73 -7.30 7.03
N THR A 245 -3.93 -8.04 6.26
CA THR A 245 -2.60 -7.63 5.74
C THR A 245 -1.49 -7.46 6.79
N THR A 246 -1.72 -7.87 8.03
CA THR A 246 -0.73 -7.79 9.13
C THR A 246 -0.44 -9.16 9.78
N HIS A 247 -1.36 -10.13 9.70
CA HIS A 247 -1.11 -11.50 10.13
C HIS A 247 -0.70 -12.41 8.96
N VAL A 248 0.18 -13.38 9.23
CA VAL A 248 0.58 -14.40 8.26
C VAL A 248 -0.42 -15.55 8.28
N VAL A 249 -1.20 -15.69 7.21
CA VAL A 249 -2.30 -16.67 7.09
C VAL A 249 -2.00 -17.83 6.12
N PHE A 250 -0.78 -17.87 5.59
CA PHE A 250 -0.30 -18.87 4.62
C PHE A 250 1.19 -19.20 4.87
N ARG A 251 1.67 -20.33 4.33
CA ARG A 251 3.09 -20.71 4.35
C ARG A 251 3.84 -20.11 3.14
N PRO A 252 4.86 -19.26 3.32
CA PRO A 252 5.70 -18.78 2.22
C PRO A 252 6.53 -19.91 1.58
N LYS A 253 6.99 -19.75 0.33
CA LYS A 253 7.80 -20.77 -0.36
C LYS A 253 9.27 -20.80 0.07
N HIS A 254 9.82 -19.70 0.60
CA HIS A 254 11.26 -19.54 0.85
C HIS A 254 11.63 -18.98 2.24
N MET A 255 10.67 -18.92 3.17
CA MET A 255 10.87 -18.56 4.57
C MET A 255 9.75 -19.14 5.44
N ALA A 256 9.98 -19.29 6.75
CA ALA A 256 8.91 -19.72 7.66
C ALA A 256 7.89 -18.57 7.89
N PRO A 257 6.63 -18.87 8.25
CA PRO A 257 5.63 -17.84 8.57
C PRO A 257 6.10 -16.82 9.62
N GLU A 258 6.84 -17.28 10.62
CA GLU A 258 7.38 -16.47 11.70
C GLU A 258 8.46 -15.50 11.19
N GLU A 259 9.27 -15.92 10.21
CA GLU A 259 10.28 -15.08 9.58
C GLU A 259 9.65 -13.96 8.73
N LEU A 260 8.53 -14.25 8.07
CA LEU A 260 7.76 -13.26 7.34
C LEU A 260 7.17 -12.20 8.28
N LEU A 261 6.60 -12.62 9.43
CA LEU A 261 6.07 -11.70 10.43
C LEU A 261 7.17 -10.83 11.05
N LEU A 262 8.29 -11.43 11.47
CA LEU A 262 9.42 -10.70 12.05
C LEU A 262 10.07 -9.73 11.06
N GLY A 263 10.16 -10.10 9.77
CA GLY A 263 10.65 -9.23 8.70
C GLY A 263 9.72 -8.05 8.43
N TYR A 264 8.39 -8.28 8.44
CA TYR A 264 7.36 -7.24 8.33
C TYR A 264 7.42 -6.24 9.51
N GLU A 265 7.53 -6.72 10.75
CA GLU A 265 7.70 -5.85 11.93
C GLU A 265 9.03 -5.08 11.90
N TRP A 266 10.10 -5.72 11.45
CA TRP A 266 11.41 -5.11 11.29
C TRP A 266 11.38 -3.97 10.25
N LEU A 267 10.65 -4.14 9.14
CA LEU A 267 10.49 -3.08 8.13
C LEU A 267 9.90 -1.80 8.72
N TYR A 268 8.83 -1.90 9.52
CA TYR A 268 8.25 -0.74 10.20
C TYR A 268 9.20 -0.10 11.21
N ARG A 269 9.89 -0.91 12.04
CA ARG A 269 10.91 -0.42 12.98
C ARG A 269 12.05 0.29 12.26
N ARG A 270 12.50 -0.25 11.12
CA ARG A 270 13.60 0.30 10.32
C ARG A 270 13.20 1.60 9.61
N LEU A 271 11.99 1.68 9.04
CA LEU A 271 11.46 2.86 8.35
C LEU A 271 11.34 4.09 9.28
N PHE A 272 10.89 3.88 10.52
CA PHE A 272 10.70 4.94 11.51
C PHE A 272 11.90 5.18 12.43
N SER A 273 13.03 4.51 12.18
CA SER A 273 14.29 4.78 12.88
C SER A 273 14.88 6.15 12.48
N HIS A 274 15.56 6.82 13.42
CA HIS A 274 16.21 8.11 13.14
C HIS A 274 17.15 8.09 11.92
N PRO A 275 17.98 7.05 11.68
CA PRO A 275 18.81 6.96 10.48
C PRO A 275 18.01 6.90 9.18
N SER A 276 16.91 6.14 9.12
CA SER A 276 16.03 6.09 7.94
C SER A 276 15.35 7.43 7.68
N ILE A 277 14.77 8.02 8.74
CA ILE A 277 14.14 9.34 8.66
C ILE A 277 15.15 10.38 8.13
N TRP A 278 16.41 10.34 8.59
CA TRP A 278 17.46 11.22 8.09
C TRP A 278 17.88 10.92 6.64
N ALA A 279 18.02 9.64 6.27
CA ALA A 279 18.37 9.23 4.91
C ALA A 279 17.35 9.71 3.86
N ARG A 280 16.06 9.60 4.21
CA ARG A 280 14.90 9.95 3.36
C ARG A 280 14.52 11.43 3.36
N ARG A 281 15.31 12.31 4.00
CA ARG A 281 15.02 13.75 4.05
C ARG A 281 14.96 14.37 2.63
N PRO A 282 14.05 15.34 2.37
CA PRO A 282 13.99 16.02 1.08
C PRO A 282 15.31 16.67 0.66
N SER A 283 15.54 16.78 -0.65
CA SER A 283 16.75 17.43 -1.19
C SER A 283 16.84 18.92 -0.85
N ALA A 284 15.70 19.61 -0.71
CA ALA A 284 15.64 21.03 -0.34
C ALA A 284 15.60 21.21 1.19
N PRO A 285 16.57 21.90 1.81
CA PRO A 285 16.59 22.13 3.26
C PRO A 285 15.36 22.87 3.81
N SER A 286 14.72 23.71 2.98
CA SER A 286 13.47 24.41 3.31
C SER A 286 12.28 23.48 3.58
N GLU A 287 12.34 22.23 3.14
CA GLU A 287 11.28 21.24 3.36
C GLU A 287 11.53 20.36 4.61
N TRP A 288 12.74 20.40 5.17
CA TRP A 288 13.14 19.58 6.32
C TRP A 288 12.25 19.78 7.56
N PRO A 289 11.87 21.01 7.98
CA PRO A 289 11.03 21.19 9.16
C PRO A 289 9.66 20.51 9.03
N ALA A 290 9.02 20.63 7.86
CA ALA A 290 7.74 20.01 7.57
C ALA A 290 7.85 18.47 7.54
N TYR A 291 8.90 17.97 6.88
CA TYR A 291 9.17 16.53 6.78
C TYR A 291 9.45 15.89 8.15
N PHE A 292 10.36 16.44 8.95
CA PHE A 292 10.66 15.90 10.27
C PHE A 292 9.47 16.04 11.22
N ALA A 293 8.75 17.16 11.21
CA ALA A 293 7.52 17.30 12.01
C ALA A 293 6.48 16.23 11.64
N GLY A 294 6.28 15.96 10.34
CA GLY A 294 5.40 14.87 9.88
C GLY A 294 5.88 13.49 10.33
N ALA A 295 7.15 13.15 10.11
CA ALA A 295 7.71 11.84 10.44
C ALA A 295 7.68 11.54 11.95
N TYR A 296 8.01 12.52 12.79
CA TYR A 296 7.99 12.36 14.24
C TYR A 296 6.58 12.45 14.83
N LEU A 297 5.72 13.37 14.38
CA LEU A 297 4.33 13.43 14.87
C LEU A 297 3.54 12.17 14.49
N TYR A 298 3.79 11.59 13.31
CA TYR A 298 3.01 10.45 12.84
C TYR A 298 3.24 9.18 13.69
N LYS A 299 4.50 8.73 13.88
CA LYS A 299 4.80 7.47 14.59
C LYS A 299 5.42 7.65 15.98
N HIS A 300 6.26 8.67 16.20
CA HIS A 300 6.92 8.88 17.51
C HIS A 300 6.00 9.52 18.54
N ALA A 301 4.95 10.25 18.11
CA ALA A 301 3.86 10.68 18.98
C ALA A 301 2.69 9.68 19.06
N ASN A 302 2.91 8.38 18.77
CA ASN A 302 1.82 7.38 18.80
C ASN A 302 1.07 7.31 20.15
N TRP A 303 1.76 7.57 21.26
CA TRP A 303 1.19 7.63 22.61
C TRP A 303 0.19 8.80 22.80
N LEU A 304 0.28 9.85 21.97
CA LEU A 304 -0.57 11.04 22.02
C LEU A 304 -1.86 10.88 21.20
N TRP A 305 -1.87 10.02 20.17
CA TRP A 305 -3.06 9.80 19.33
C TRP A 305 -4.32 9.39 20.11
N PRO A 306 -4.29 8.45 21.06
CA PRO A 306 -5.48 8.08 21.84
C PRO A 306 -6.10 9.26 22.60
N PHE A 307 -5.27 10.16 23.13
CA PHE A 307 -5.71 11.39 23.78
C PHE A 307 -6.36 12.34 22.76
N LEU A 308 -5.66 12.65 21.65
CA LEU A 308 -6.19 13.53 20.61
C LEU A 308 -7.51 13.04 20.03
N ILE A 309 -7.65 11.73 19.80
CA ILE A 309 -8.87 11.08 19.31
C ILE A 309 -9.99 11.21 20.34
N ARG A 310 -9.75 10.81 21.60
CA ARG A 310 -10.74 10.85 22.68
C ARG A 310 -11.29 12.26 22.94
N HIS A 311 -10.44 13.28 22.82
CA HIS A 311 -10.81 14.68 23.04
C HIS A 311 -11.19 15.44 21.74
N ARG A 312 -11.27 14.75 20.58
CA ARG A 312 -11.56 15.34 19.25
C ARG A 312 -10.66 16.54 18.89
N LEU A 313 -9.38 16.44 19.27
CA LEU A 313 -8.33 17.43 18.99
C LEU A 313 -7.50 17.07 17.74
N VAL A 314 -7.71 15.89 17.16
CA VAL A 314 -6.99 15.39 15.96
C VAL A 314 -6.93 16.43 14.84
N HIS A 315 -8.09 17.00 14.47
CA HIS A 315 -8.14 18.01 13.40
C HIS A 315 -7.35 19.27 13.75
N VAL A 316 -7.40 19.71 15.01
CA VAL A 316 -6.69 20.92 15.49
C VAL A 316 -5.18 20.70 15.47
N ALA A 317 -4.71 19.54 15.92
CA ALA A 317 -3.29 19.16 15.89
C ALA A 317 -2.76 18.99 14.45
N TRP A 318 -3.58 18.46 13.54
CA TRP A 318 -3.17 18.16 12.16
C TRP A 318 -3.23 19.38 11.21
N ARG A 319 -4.19 20.30 11.42
CA ARG A 319 -4.43 21.45 10.52
C ARG A 319 -3.21 22.34 10.25
N PRO A 320 -2.29 22.63 11.20
CA PRO A 320 -1.06 23.36 10.93
C PRO A 320 -0.15 22.68 9.90
N LEU A 321 -0.03 21.34 9.95
CA LEU A 321 0.76 20.58 8.97
C LEU A 321 0.10 20.59 7.58
N VAL A 322 -1.23 20.51 7.52
CA VAL A 322 -1.98 20.60 6.25
C VAL A 322 -1.80 21.98 5.60
N GLU A 323 -1.88 23.06 6.37
CA GLU A 323 -1.66 24.42 5.84
C GLU A 323 -0.18 24.66 5.48
N LEU A 324 0.78 24.06 6.19
CA LEU A 324 2.20 24.07 5.81
C LEU A 324 2.45 23.33 4.48
N ALA A 325 1.86 22.14 4.32
CA ALA A 325 1.91 21.38 3.07
C ALA A 325 1.27 22.16 1.91
N ARG A 326 0.15 22.84 2.14
CA ARG A 326 -0.53 23.70 1.17
C ARG A 326 0.30 24.93 0.79
N ARG A 327 0.98 25.58 1.73
CA ARG A 327 1.93 26.69 1.45
C ARG A 327 3.13 26.22 0.63
N ARG A 328 3.73 25.08 0.99
CA ARG A 328 4.79 24.44 0.18
C ARG A 328 4.31 24.15 -1.23
N HIS A 329 3.11 23.57 -1.37
CA HIS A 329 2.50 23.29 -2.66
C HIS A 329 2.27 24.55 -3.51
N ARG A 330 1.79 25.66 -2.94
CA ARG A 330 1.69 26.95 -3.66
C ARG A 330 3.04 27.42 -4.20
N SER A 331 4.11 27.27 -3.42
CA SER A 331 5.49 27.59 -3.87
C SER A 331 5.90 26.72 -5.06
N THR A 332 5.69 25.41 -4.99
CA THR A 332 5.94 24.48 -6.11
C THR A 332 5.11 24.84 -7.34
N ARG A 333 3.80 25.14 -7.17
CA ARG A 333 2.92 25.57 -8.26
C ARG A 333 3.41 26.86 -8.92
N HIS A 334 3.87 27.85 -8.14
CA HIS A 334 4.48 29.06 -8.69
C HIS A 334 5.79 28.77 -9.45
N ARG A 335 6.65 27.89 -8.93
CA ARG A 335 7.87 27.43 -9.61
C ARG A 335 7.55 26.76 -10.95
N LEU A 336 6.60 25.81 -10.96
CA LEU A 336 6.19 25.08 -12.17
C LEU A 336 5.49 25.94 -13.21
N LEU A 337 4.79 27.01 -12.82
CA LEU A 337 4.19 27.98 -13.75
C LEU A 337 5.22 28.93 -14.38
N ARG A 338 6.34 29.20 -13.69
CA ARG A 338 7.44 30.04 -14.19
C ARG A 338 8.44 29.27 -15.04
N ALA A 339 8.64 27.99 -14.74
CA ALA A 339 9.38 27.09 -15.62
C ALA A 339 8.59 26.92 -16.93
N GLU A 340 9.25 27.12 -18.07
CA GLU A 340 8.67 26.75 -19.36
C GLU A 340 8.22 25.28 -19.32
N PRO A 341 7.13 24.90 -20.02
CA PRO A 341 6.84 23.50 -20.23
C PRO A 341 8.07 22.87 -20.87
N ILE A 342 8.58 21.77 -20.30
CA ILE A 342 9.65 20.99 -20.92
C ILE A 342 9.09 20.43 -22.22
N MET A 343 9.26 21.17 -23.32
CA MET A 343 9.17 20.59 -24.64
C MET A 343 10.25 19.52 -24.71
N LEU A 344 9.85 18.31 -25.06
CA LEU A 344 10.76 17.21 -25.29
C LEU A 344 11.71 17.61 -26.42
N ARG A 345 12.92 18.07 -26.06
CA ARG A 345 14.09 17.71 -26.84
C ARG A 345 14.24 16.20 -26.69
N ALA A 346 13.73 15.48 -27.68
CA ALA A 346 14.36 14.23 -28.07
C ALA A 346 15.86 14.47 -28.26
N ASP A 347 16.66 13.44 -28.05
CA ASP A 347 18.13 13.49 -28.03
C ASP A 347 18.75 14.21 -26.81
N MET A 348 18.48 13.67 -25.62
CA MET A 348 19.53 13.53 -24.59
C MET A 348 19.44 12.17 -23.90
N THR A 349 20.21 11.21 -24.41
CA THR A 349 20.62 10.02 -23.63
C THR A 349 21.46 10.50 -22.44
N PRO A 350 21.06 10.22 -21.19
CA PRO A 350 21.90 10.57 -20.04
C PRO A 350 23.13 9.65 -20.02
N THR A 351 24.31 10.22 -20.22
CA THR A 351 25.58 9.51 -20.05
C THR A 351 25.77 9.19 -18.57
N PHE A 352 25.39 7.97 -18.16
CA PHE A 352 25.69 7.50 -16.81
C PHE A 352 27.21 7.30 -16.66
N PRO A 353 27.81 7.68 -15.52
CA PRO A 353 29.11 7.14 -15.14
C PRO A 353 28.95 5.63 -15.00
N SER A 354 29.72 4.85 -15.75
CA SER A 354 29.75 3.40 -15.54
C SER A 354 30.25 3.12 -14.14
N LEU A 355 29.42 2.46 -13.32
CA LEU A 355 29.88 1.83 -12.10
C LEU A 355 30.85 0.73 -12.52
N GLY A 356 32.16 1.02 -12.38
CA GLY A 356 33.22 0.11 -12.79
C GLY A 356 33.02 -1.26 -12.17
N THR A 357 32.90 -2.28 -13.03
CA THR A 357 32.86 -3.68 -12.64
C THR A 357 34.08 -3.99 -11.79
N ARG A 358 33.88 -4.24 -10.48
CA ARG A 358 34.93 -4.83 -9.66
C ARG A 358 35.27 -6.20 -10.27
N PRO A 359 36.55 -6.48 -10.60
CA PRO A 359 36.92 -7.78 -11.12
C PRO A 359 36.65 -8.87 -10.06
N ALA A 360 36.16 -10.02 -10.51
CA ALA A 360 36.00 -11.18 -9.66
C ALA A 360 37.37 -11.66 -9.14
N PRO A 361 37.48 -12.15 -7.89
CA PRO A 361 38.72 -12.72 -7.40
C PRO A 361 39.05 -14.02 -8.17
N SER A 362 40.26 -14.09 -8.71
CA SER A 362 40.80 -15.28 -9.38
C SER A 362 41.18 -16.39 -8.36
N PRO A 363 41.22 -17.66 -8.79
CA PRO A 363 41.34 -18.79 -7.86
C PRO A 363 42.77 -19.01 -7.35
N GLU A 364 42.82 -19.56 -6.13
CA GLU A 364 43.91 -20.32 -5.50
C GLU A 364 45.33 -19.71 -5.41
N ARG A 365 45.76 -19.48 -4.15
CA ARG A 365 47.05 -20.00 -3.66
C ARG A 365 46.89 -20.50 -2.21
N LYS A 366 47.31 -21.74 -1.98
CA LYS A 366 47.36 -22.38 -0.65
C LYS A 366 48.36 -21.67 0.25
N CYS A 367 48.02 -21.49 1.53
CA CYS A 367 49.02 -21.46 2.59
C CYS A 367 48.45 -22.16 3.83
N HIS A 368 49.24 -23.07 4.41
CA HIS A 368 48.83 -23.87 5.56
C HIS A 368 48.88 -23.04 6.85
N ARG A 369 47.89 -23.23 7.73
CA ARG A 369 48.18 -23.43 9.15
C ARG A 369 47.10 -24.26 9.82
N GLU A 370 47.55 -25.25 10.57
CA GLU A 370 46.73 -26.17 11.35
C GLU A 370 46.14 -25.47 12.58
N LEU A 371 45.03 -26.02 13.12
CA LEU A 371 44.80 -26.17 14.56
C LEU A 371 43.53 -27.02 14.80
N HIS A 372 43.77 -28.28 15.17
CA HIS A 372 42.98 -29.23 15.99
C HIS A 372 41.43 -29.09 16.16
N GLY A 373 40.74 -30.24 16.04
CA GLY A 373 39.35 -30.46 16.50
C GLY A 373 39.24 -30.66 18.04
N PRO A 374 38.24 -31.40 18.59
CA PRO A 374 37.39 -32.45 17.98
C PRO A 374 35.89 -32.05 17.89
N LEU A 375 35.02 -32.63 17.05
CA LEU A 375 34.59 -34.03 16.88
C LEU A 375 33.88 -34.66 18.10
N LEU A 376 32.56 -34.78 18.03
CA LEU A 376 31.78 -35.84 18.70
C LEU A 376 30.65 -36.30 17.77
N SER A 377 30.50 -37.61 17.64
CA SER A 377 29.55 -38.31 16.77
C SER A 377 28.60 -39.18 17.60
N ALA A 378 27.38 -39.43 17.11
CA ALA A 378 26.61 -40.64 17.44
C ALA A 378 25.37 -40.84 16.52
N SER A 379 25.32 -41.98 15.86
CA SER A 379 24.11 -42.69 15.36
C SER A 379 24.53 -44.16 15.17
N PRO A 380 23.70 -45.17 15.52
CA PRO A 380 22.63 -45.71 14.65
C PRO A 380 21.32 -45.99 15.46
N SER A 381 20.25 -46.69 15.03
CA SER A 381 19.97 -47.54 13.84
C SER A 381 18.48 -47.49 13.45
N GLY A 382 18.08 -48.14 12.34
CA GLY A 382 16.69 -48.56 12.06
C GLY A 382 16.50 -50.08 12.31
N PRO A 383 15.60 -50.81 11.59
CA PRO A 383 14.51 -50.37 10.68
C PRO A 383 13.17 -51.15 10.88
N ALA A 384 12.10 -50.81 10.13
CA ALA A 384 11.09 -51.74 9.53
C ALA A 384 9.84 -51.00 8.99
N GLY A 385 9.16 -51.57 7.98
CA GLY A 385 8.02 -50.95 7.27
C GLY A 385 6.64 -51.61 7.51
N PRO A 386 5.78 -51.77 6.48
CA PRO A 386 4.52 -51.00 6.45
C PRO A 386 3.23 -51.83 6.33
N SER A 387 2.06 -51.21 6.57
CA SER A 387 0.76 -51.70 6.06
C SER A 387 -0.35 -50.64 5.97
N HIS A 388 -1.24 -50.85 4.99
CA HIS A 388 -2.48 -50.13 4.64
C HIS A 388 -3.56 -51.23 4.38
N PRO A 389 -4.84 -50.93 4.15
CA PRO A 389 -5.78 -50.11 4.92
C PRO A 389 -7.09 -50.89 5.24
N ALA A 390 -8.01 -50.34 6.05
CA ALA A 390 -9.36 -50.91 6.22
C ALA A 390 -10.47 -49.83 6.22
N ARG A 391 -11.65 -50.17 5.67
CA ARG A 391 -12.79 -49.25 5.47
C ARG A 391 -13.97 -49.57 6.39
N ARG A 392 -14.54 -48.51 7.00
CA ARG A 392 -16.00 -48.33 7.32
C ARG A 392 -16.60 -49.29 8.38
N PRO A 393 -17.82 -49.04 8.92
CA PRO A 393 -18.82 -48.01 8.57
C PRO A 393 -19.17 -47.01 9.68
N ALA A 394 -20.16 -46.16 9.40
CA ALA A 394 -20.60 -45.04 10.22
C ALA A 394 -21.57 -45.43 11.35
N HIS A 395 -21.58 -44.65 12.43
CA HIS A 395 -22.71 -44.53 13.34
C HIS A 395 -23.05 -43.07 13.63
N ARG A 396 -24.35 -42.77 13.71
CA ARG A 396 -24.88 -41.48 14.17
C ARG A 396 -24.80 -41.42 15.69
N GLY A 397 -24.34 -40.30 16.24
CA GLY A 397 -24.34 -40.00 17.67
C GLY A 397 -24.51 -38.50 17.89
N THR A 398 -25.36 -38.15 18.86
CA THR A 398 -25.72 -36.77 19.23
C THR A 398 -24.55 -35.98 19.84
N PRO A 399 -24.57 -34.63 19.82
CA PRO A 399 -23.42 -33.82 20.23
C PRO A 399 -23.25 -33.79 21.76
N PRO A 400 -22.02 -33.89 22.29
CA PRO A 400 -21.77 -33.68 23.71
C PRO A 400 -21.77 -32.19 24.07
N HIS A 401 -22.20 -31.90 25.31
CA HIS A 401 -22.15 -30.56 25.89
C HIS A 401 -20.72 -29.99 25.92
N ILE A 402 -20.59 -28.69 25.66
CA ILE A 402 -19.35 -27.93 25.84
C ILE A 402 -19.19 -27.58 27.33
N PRO A 403 -18.12 -28.04 28.02
CA PRO A 403 -17.80 -27.55 29.34
C PRO A 403 -17.08 -26.19 29.24
N SER A 404 -17.61 -25.19 29.95
CA SER A 404 -17.00 -23.87 30.08
C SER A 404 -15.73 -23.94 30.94
N LEU A 405 -14.59 -23.47 30.40
CA LEU A 405 -13.30 -23.33 31.10
C LEU A 405 -12.65 -21.97 30.79
N PRO A 406 -11.68 -21.51 31.61
CA PRO A 406 -11.74 -20.15 32.15
C PRO A 406 -10.94 -19.08 31.40
N ALA A 407 -11.21 -17.83 31.76
CA ALA A 407 -10.58 -16.65 31.19
C ALA A 407 -9.13 -16.44 31.67
N SER A 408 -8.16 -16.72 30.80
CA SER A 408 -6.82 -16.10 30.87
C SER A 408 -6.04 -16.23 29.56
N ALA A 409 -6.13 -15.22 28.69
CA ALA A 409 -5.18 -14.99 27.61
C ALA A 409 -4.89 -13.48 27.51
N PRO A 410 -3.64 -13.03 27.29
CA PRO A 410 -3.31 -11.61 27.33
C PRO A 410 -3.98 -10.85 26.18
N ARG A 411 -4.68 -9.76 26.50
CA ARG A 411 -5.15 -8.82 25.47
C ARG A 411 -3.94 -8.16 24.81
N ALA A 412 -3.62 -8.56 23.58
CA ALA A 412 -2.79 -7.75 22.68
C ALA A 412 -3.44 -6.36 22.57
N ARG A 413 -2.74 -5.32 23.01
CA ARG A 413 -3.27 -3.94 23.05
C ARG A 413 -2.75 -3.13 21.87
N GLY A 414 -3.68 -2.63 21.06
CA GLY A 414 -3.45 -1.51 20.15
C GLY A 414 -3.41 -1.90 18.67
N PRO A 415 -4.23 -1.26 17.81
CA PRO A 415 -4.06 -1.35 16.36
C PRO A 415 -3.07 -0.27 15.87
N TRP A 416 -2.11 -0.69 15.02
CA TRP A 416 -1.18 0.10 14.17
C TRP A 416 0.10 0.72 14.80
#